data_AF-A0A5E4L4E8-F1
#
_entry.id   AF-A0A5E4L4E8-F1
#
_cell.length_a   1.000
_cell.length_b   1.000
_cell.length_c   1.000
_cell.angle_alpha   90.00
_cell.angle_beta   90.00
_cell.angle_gamma   90.00
#
_symmetry.space_group_name_H-M   'P 1'
#
loop_
_entity.id
_entity.type
_entity.pdbx_description
1 polymer ?
#
loop_
_entity_poly.entity_id
_entity_poly.type
_entity_poly.pdbx_seq_one_letter_code
_entity_poly.pdbx_strand_id
1 'polypeptide(L)'
;MVNWKNLDLEIHEHAYKHGIKDYEIEQIFKSKIYKRKICVNKELRYQIIGLAFGRLIMVIAAKSGSNGLKILSARHAPEYKEIYHDKAK
;
A
#
# COMPACT_ATOMS: atom_id res chain seq x y z
N MET A 1 -15.18 -4.64 5.55
CA MET A 1 -14.01 -5.33 4.94
C MET A 1 -13.63 -4.59 3.65
N VAL A 2 -12.36 -4.62 3.21
CA VAL A 2 -11.90 -4.01 1.93
C VAL A 2 -11.92 -5.06 0.84
N ASN A 3 -12.49 -4.73 -0.33
CA ASN A 3 -12.46 -5.61 -1.50
C ASN A 3 -11.17 -5.39 -2.29
N TRP A 4 -10.21 -6.30 -2.14
CA TRP A 4 -8.87 -6.16 -2.74
C TRP A 4 -8.81 -6.50 -4.23
N LYS A 5 -9.90 -7.00 -4.83
CA LYS A 5 -9.93 -7.39 -6.25
C LYS A 5 -10.26 -6.20 -7.16
N ASN A 6 -11.13 -5.30 -6.72
CA ASN A 6 -11.58 -4.11 -7.45
C ASN A 6 -11.42 -2.91 -6.52
N LEU A 7 -10.23 -2.31 -6.51
CA LEU A 7 -9.87 -1.19 -5.65
C LEU A 7 -9.85 0.11 -6.44
N ASP A 8 -10.60 1.09 -5.97
CA ASP A 8 -10.43 2.48 -6.38
C ASP A 8 -9.35 3.12 -5.49
N LEU A 9 -8.27 3.60 -6.10
CA LEU A 9 -7.16 4.22 -5.38
C LEU A 9 -7.34 5.74 -5.38
N GLU A 10 -7.49 6.32 -4.19
CA GLU A 10 -7.45 7.77 -3.99
C GLU A 10 -6.06 8.14 -3.45
N ILE A 11 -5.19 8.69 -4.30
CA ILE A 11 -3.82 9.04 -3.90
C ILE A 11 -3.80 10.49 -3.41
N HIS A 12 -3.57 10.69 -2.12
CA HIS A 12 -3.43 12.03 -1.56
C HIS A 12 -2.05 12.60 -1.91
N GLU A 13 -1.96 13.92 -2.06
CA GLU A 13 -0.71 14.66 -2.36
C GLU A 13 0.44 14.37 -1.37
N HIS A 14 0.10 13.94 -0.16
CA HIS A 14 1.06 13.58 0.88
C HIS A 14 1.68 12.18 0.71
N ALA A 15 1.13 11.33 -0.16
CA ALA A 15 1.66 10.01 -0.45
C ALA A 15 3.05 10.06 -1.10
N TYR A 16 3.37 11.16 -1.79
CA TYR A 16 4.58 11.34 -2.59
C TYR A 16 5.79 11.86 -1.82
N LYS A 17 5.66 12.15 -0.51
CA LYS A 17 6.70 12.81 0.31
C LYS A 17 8.06 12.07 0.36
N HIS A 18 8.14 10.84 -0.12
CA HIS A 18 9.35 10.01 -0.10
C HIS A 18 9.85 9.58 -1.49
N GLY A 19 9.53 10.34 -2.54
CA GLY A 19 10.06 10.08 -3.89
C GLY A 19 9.43 8.88 -4.61
N ILE A 20 8.30 8.38 -4.08
CA ILE A 20 7.47 7.36 -4.73
C ILE A 20 6.53 8.05 -5.71
N LYS A 21 6.34 7.49 -6.90
CA LYS A 21 5.41 8.01 -7.90
C LYS A 21 4.07 7.25 -7.89
N ASP A 22 3.03 7.88 -8.43
CA ASP A 22 1.67 7.34 -8.55
C ASP A 22 1.64 5.98 -9.26
N TYR A 23 2.32 5.88 -10.41
CA TYR A 23 2.38 4.65 -11.18
C TYR A 23 3.10 3.51 -10.44
N GLU A 24 4.02 3.81 -9.52
CA GLU A 24 4.66 2.80 -8.68
C GLU A 24 3.66 2.27 -7.64
N ILE A 25 2.83 3.14 -7.08
CA ILE A 25 1.75 2.75 -6.17
C ILE A 25 0.73 1.89 -6.91
N GLU A 26 0.28 2.30 -8.10
CA GLU A 26 -0.63 1.47 -8.91
C GLU A 26 -0.05 0.09 -9.23
N GLN A 27 1.25 0.04 -9.57
CA GLN A 27 1.93 -1.20 -9.90
C GLN A 27 1.95 -2.19 -8.74
N ILE A 28 2.08 -1.71 -7.49
CA ILE A 28 1.98 -2.55 -6.29
C ILE A 28 0.67 -3.33 -6.30
N PHE A 29 -0.46 -2.64 -6.51
CA PHE A 29 -1.80 -3.23 -6.43
C PHE A 29 -2.14 -4.13 -7.63
N LYS A 30 -1.37 -4.05 -8.73
CA LYS A 30 -1.44 -4.97 -9.87
C LYS A 30 -0.63 -6.25 -9.65
N SER A 31 0.12 -6.35 -8.56
CA SER A 31 1.05 -7.44 -8.27
C SER A 31 0.71 -8.15 -6.94
N LYS A 32 1.55 -9.12 -6.54
CA LYS A 32 1.43 -9.75 -5.21
C LYS A 32 1.63 -8.69 -4.14
N ILE A 33 0.83 -8.75 -3.09
CA ILE A 33 0.96 -7.82 -1.96
C ILE A 33 1.01 -8.56 -0.64
N TYR A 34 1.87 -8.10 0.26
CA TYR A 34 1.72 -8.38 1.68
C TYR A 34 0.90 -7.26 2.31
N LYS A 35 -0.11 -7.60 3.11
CA LYS A 35 -0.96 -6.60 3.77
C LYS A 35 -1.24 -6.98 5.21
N ARG A 36 -1.21 -5.99 6.10
CA ARG A 36 -1.64 -6.14 7.49
C ARG A 36 -2.45 -4.93 7.96
N LYS A 37 -3.35 -5.18 8.89
CA LYS A 37 -4.10 -4.13 9.59
C LYS A 37 -3.21 -3.51 10.66
N ILE A 38 -3.25 -2.19 10.77
CA ILE A 38 -2.62 -1.43 11.83
C ILE A 38 -3.64 -0.45 12.40
N CYS A 39 -3.56 -0.16 13.70
CA CYS A 39 -4.39 0.86 14.34
C CYS A 39 -3.51 2.06 14.68
N VAL A 40 -3.84 3.23 14.13
CA VAL A 40 -3.10 4.47 14.37
C VAL A 40 -4.11 5.51 14.83
N ASN A 41 -3.93 6.10 16.02
CA ASN A 41 -4.86 7.09 16.59
C ASN A 41 -6.32 6.63 16.62
N LYS A 42 -6.57 5.35 16.97
CA LYS A 42 -7.89 4.71 16.96
C LYS A 42 -8.54 4.53 15.58
N GLU A 43 -7.80 4.80 14.49
CA GLU A 43 -8.24 4.56 13.12
C GLU A 43 -7.64 3.27 12.56
N LEU A 44 -8.48 2.46 11.90
CA LEU A 44 -8.03 1.29 11.16
C LEU A 44 -7.35 1.71 9.85
N ARG A 45 -6.09 1.36 9.71
CA ARG A 45 -5.30 1.53 8.49
C ARG A 45 -4.73 0.20 8.02
N TYR A 46 -4.24 0.18 6.80
CA TYR A 46 -3.61 -0.95 6.15
C TYR A 46 -2.18 -0.59 5.81
N GLN A 47 -1.24 -1.39 6.29
CA GLN A 47 0.11 -1.39 5.77
C GLN A 47 0.20 -2.43 4.67
N ILE A 48 0.64 -2.01 3.50
CA ILE A 48 0.71 -2.81 2.28
C ILE A 48 2.15 -2.74 1.79
N ILE A 49 2.77 -3.90 1.53
CA ILE A 49 4.09 -4.01 0.92
C ILE A 49 3.92 -4.63 -0.46
N GLY A 50 4.45 -3.96 -1.47
CA GLY A 50 4.45 -4.44 -2.85
C GLY A 50 5.78 -4.21 -3.54
N LEU A 51 5.96 -4.91 -4.64
CA LEU A 51 7.11 -4.74 -5.53
C LEU A 51 6.69 -3.91 -6.76
N ALA A 52 7.37 -2.79 -6.99
CA ALA A 52 7.24 -2.00 -8.21
C ALA A 52 8.63 -1.75 -8.79
N PHE A 53 8.84 -2.11 -10.06
CA PHE A 53 10.10 -1.87 -10.79
C PHE A 53 11.37 -2.30 -10.02
N GLY A 54 11.31 -3.46 -9.37
CA GLY A 54 12.45 -4.00 -8.59
C GLY A 54 12.63 -3.37 -7.20
N ARG A 55 11.73 -2.46 -6.77
CA ARG A 55 11.78 -1.80 -5.48
C ARG A 55 10.61 -2.23 -4.61
N LEU A 56 10.90 -2.55 -3.35
CA LEU A 56 9.87 -2.77 -2.34
C LEU A 56 9.38 -1.43 -1.81
N ILE A 57 8.08 -1.25 -1.86
CA ILE A 57 7.40 -0.04 -1.43
C ILE A 57 6.38 -0.41 -0.38
N MET A 58 6.43 0.30 0.74
CA MET A 58 5.41 0.29 1.77
C MET A 58 4.42 1.41 1.51
N VAL A 59 3.14 1.05 1.51
CA VAL A 59 2.01 1.95 1.39
C VAL A 59 1.17 1.86 2.66
N ILE A 60 0.85 3.01 3.25
CA ILE A 60 -0.16 3.12 4.29
C ILE A 60 -1.44 3.65 3.66
N ALA A 61 -2.53 2.91 3.82
CA ALA A 61 -3.82 3.27 3.28
C ALA A 61 -4.92 3.20 4.34
N ALA A 62 -5.93 4.04 4.21
CA ALA A 62 -7.19 3.94 4.94
C ALA A 62 -8.31 3.49 4.00
N LYS A 63 -9.37 2.91 4.54
CA LYS A 63 -10.55 2.61 3.74
C LYS A 63 -11.24 3.92 3.33
N SER A 64 -11.60 4.06 2.06
CA SER A 64 -12.40 5.15 1.51
C SER A 64 -13.66 4.57 0.87
N GLY A 65 -14.85 4.98 1.31
CA GLY A 65 -16.11 4.44 0.78
C GLY A 65 -16.25 2.90 0.90
N SER A 66 -16.98 2.28 -0.02
CA SER A 66 -17.22 0.83 -0.04
C SER A 66 -16.04 0.04 -0.63
N ASN A 67 -15.45 0.51 -1.73
CA ASN A 67 -14.40 -0.17 -2.51
C ASN A 67 -13.10 0.63 -2.68
N GLY A 68 -12.95 1.76 -1.99
CA GLY A 68 -11.78 2.62 -2.13
C GLY A 68 -10.71 2.39 -1.06
N LEU A 69 -9.46 2.63 -1.45
CA LEU A 69 -8.36 2.86 -0.52
C LEU A 69 -7.83 4.28 -0.72
N LYS A 70 -7.82 5.04 0.36
CA LYS A 70 -7.14 6.33 0.43
C LYS A 70 -5.69 6.11 0.81
N ILE A 71 -4.77 6.42 -0.10
CA ILE A 71 -3.34 6.28 0.13
C ILE A 71 -2.84 7.49 0.91
N LEU A 72 -2.34 7.24 2.12
CA LEU A 72 -1.92 8.27 3.06
C LEU A 72 -0.42 8.55 2.97
N SER A 73 0.39 7.52 2.74
CA SER A 73 1.86 7.60 2.69
C SER A 73 2.42 6.43 1.90
N ALA A 74 3.47 6.67 1.12
CA ALA A 74 4.26 5.62 0.49
C ALA A 74 5.75 5.87 0.72
N ARG A 75 6.54 4.82 0.92
CA ARG A 75 8.02 4.91 1.01
C ARG A 75 8.69 3.64 0.54
N HIS A 76 9.98 3.74 0.20
CA HIS A 76 10.83 2.57 0.04
C HIS A 76 10.93 1.79 1.34
N ALA A 77 10.89 0.46 1.20
CA ALA A 77 10.81 -0.46 2.31
C ALA A 77 11.63 -1.76 2.08
N PRO A 78 12.94 -1.66 1.74
CA PRO A 78 13.79 -2.83 1.49
C PRO A 78 13.87 -3.79 2.68
N GLU A 79 13.69 -3.29 3.90
CA GLU A 79 13.69 -4.07 5.14
C GLU A 79 12.56 -5.11 5.21
N TYR A 80 11.54 -5.01 4.34
CA TYR A 80 10.44 -5.97 4.27
C TYR A 80 10.66 -7.11 3.26
N LYS A 81 11.88 -7.24 2.69
CA LYS A 81 12.17 -8.23 1.64
C LYS A 81 11.80 -9.66 2.02
N GLU A 82 12.26 -10.13 3.16
CA GLU A 82 12.01 -11.51 3.61
C GLU A 82 10.50 -11.76 3.80
N ILE A 83 9.82 -10.84 4.51
CA ILE A 83 8.39 -10.94 4.77
C ILE A 83 7.58 -10.90 3.48
N TYR A 84 7.98 -10.07 2.51
CA TYR A 84 7.31 -9.98 1.22
C TYR A 84 7.43 -11.30 0.45
N HIS A 85 8.62 -11.88 0.36
CA HIS A 85 8.81 -13.15 -0.34
C HIS A 85 8.05 -14.32 0.29
N ASP A 86 7.92 -14.33 1.62
CA ASP A 86 7.20 -15.37 2.36
C ASP A 86 5.67 -15.19 2.32
N LYS A 87 5.17 -13.95 2.45
CA LYS A 87 3.76 -13.69 2.77
C LYS A 87 2.95 -12.98 1.69
N ALA A 88 3.60 -12.44 0.65
CA ALA A 88 2.87 -11.75 -0.42
C ALA A 88 2.07 -12.73 -1.26
N LYS A 89 0.81 -12.38 -1.53
CA LYS A 89 -0.12 -13.19 -2.33
C LYS A 89 -0.85 -12.32 -3.34
#